data_AF-A0A0U4B9I2-F1
#
_entry.id   AF-A0A0U4B9I2-F1
#
_cell.length_a   1.000
_cell.length_b   1.000
_cell.length_c   1.000
_cell.angle_alpha   90.00
_cell.angle_beta   90.00
_cell.angle_gamma   90.00
#
_symmetry.space_group_name_H-M   'P 1'
#
loop_
_entity.id
_entity.type
_entity.pdbx_description
1 polymer ?
#
loop_
_entity_poly.entity_id
_entity_poly.type
_entity_poly.pdbx_seq_one_letter_code
_entity_poly.pdbx_strand_id
1 'polypeptide(L)' 'MAKALVGFVGGPTVDQLHETARLRRRVADLEAEVLRLNVENDGLLRTLAERVDEVTAGDLLEPLSH' A
#
# COMPACT_ATOMS: atom_id res chain seq x y z
N MET A 1 3.48 -10.34 47.12
CA MET A 1 2.61 -10.59 45.95
C MET A 1 1.67 -9.44 45.58
N ALA A 2 1.47 -8.41 46.42
CA ALA A 2 0.61 -7.27 46.10
C ALA A 2 1.21 -6.23 45.10
N LYS A 3 2.55 -6.13 44.98
CA LYS A 3 3.21 -5.17 44.06
C LYS A 3 3.04 -5.52 42.57
N ALA A 4 2.76 -6.79 42.26
CA ALA A 4 2.47 -7.25 40.90
C ALA A 4 1.03 -6.90 40.47
N LEU A 5 0.12 -6.68 41.42
CA LEU A 5 -1.27 -6.34 41.14
C LEU A 5 -1.49 -4.84 40.90
N VAL A 6 -0.63 -3.97 41.46
CA VAL A 6 -0.78 -2.50 41.31
C VAL A 6 -0.40 -2.02 39.90
N GLY A 7 0.56 -2.66 39.23
CA GLY A 7 0.90 -2.38 37.83
C GLY A 7 -0.16 -2.85 36.82
N PHE A 8 -1.07 -3.72 37.24
CA PHE A 8 -2.11 -4.34 36.40
C PHE A 8 -3.42 -3.54 36.35
N VAL A 9 -3.64 -2.58 37.27
CA VAL A 9 -4.95 -1.92 37.44
C VAL A 9 -5.08 -0.58 36.69
N GLY A 10 -4.02 -0.04 36.07
CA GLY A 10 -4.08 1.32 35.51
C GLY A 10 -3.36 1.57 34.18
N GLY A 11 -2.66 0.61 33.58
CA GLY A 11 -1.89 0.84 32.36
C GLY A 11 -1.72 -0.39 31.49
N PRO A 12 -1.37 -0.20 30.20
CA PRO A 12 -1.07 -1.31 29.32
C PRO A 12 0.11 -2.13 29.89
N THR A 13 -0.09 -3.44 29.95
CA THR A 13 0.95 -4.39 30.34
C THR A 13 2.15 -4.32 29.39
N VAL A 14 3.33 -4.76 29.84
CA VAL A 14 4.54 -4.80 28.99
C VAL A 14 4.29 -5.59 27.70
N ASP A 15 3.55 -6.70 27.79
CA ASP A 15 3.18 -7.52 26.63
C ASP A 15 2.28 -6.76 25.64
N GLN A 16 1.32 -5.98 26.14
CA GLN A 16 0.48 -5.13 25.30
C GLN A 16 1.29 -4.03 24.61
N LEU A 17 2.30 -3.45 25.28
CA LEU A 17 3.20 -2.48 24.67
C LEU A 17 4.06 -3.09 23.56
N HIS A 18 4.60 -4.30 23.79
CA HIS A 18 5.34 -5.05 22.77
C HIS A 18 4.47 -5.40 21.56
N GLU A 19 3.26 -5.88 21.79
CA GLU A 19 2.34 -6.22 20.69
C GLU A 19 1.92 -4.96 19.92
N THR A 20 1.65 -3.86 20.60
CA THR A 20 1.34 -2.58 19.96
C THR A 20 2.52 -2.08 19.12
N ALA A 21 3.76 -2.20 19.61
CA ALA A 21 4.96 -1.86 18.85
C ALA A 21 5.12 -2.75 17.61
N ARG A 22 4.89 -4.06 17.75
CA ARG A 22 4.94 -5.02 16.64
C ARG A 22 3.88 -4.70 15.57
N LEU A 23 2.65 -4.42 15.99
CA LEU A 23 1.57 -4.06 15.10
C LEU A 23 1.86 -2.74 14.38
N ARG A 24 2.33 -1.71 15.09
CA ARG A 24 2.74 -0.44 14.47
C ARG A 24 3.82 -0.63 13.43
N ARG A 25 4.82 -1.48 13.71
CA ARG A 25 5.87 -1.80 12.74
C ARG A 25 5.29 -2.46 11.50
N ARG A 26 4.44 -3.46 11.68
CA ARG A 26 3.79 -4.17 10.57
C ARG A 26 2.89 -3.25 9.76
N VAL A 27 2.16 -2.33 10.38
CA VAL A 27 1.35 -1.33 9.68
C VAL A 27 2.24 -0.44 8.81
N ALA A 28 3.34 0.09 9.36
CA ALA A 28 4.27 0.91 8.59
C ALA A 28 4.89 0.14 7.40
N ASP A 29 5.25 -1.12 7.60
CA ASP A 29 5.77 -1.97 6.52
C ASP A 29 4.69 -2.23 5.44
N LEU A 30 3.42 -2.44 5.83
CA LEU A 30 2.30 -2.59 4.90
C LEU A 30 1.97 -1.31 4.14
N GLU A 31 2.00 -0.15 4.81
CA GLU A 31 1.80 1.16 4.18
C GLU A 31 2.87 1.44 3.12
N ALA A 32 4.13 1.11 3.40
CA ALA A 32 5.22 1.22 2.44
C ALA A 32 5.00 0.32 1.20
N GLU A 33 4.55 -0.92 1.42
CA GLU A 33 4.28 -1.85 0.33
C GLU A 33 3.08 -1.40 -0.53
N VAL A 34 2.01 -0.90 0.09
CA VAL A 34 0.88 -0.32 -0.64
C VAL A 34 1.31 0.87 -1.49
N LEU A 35 2.15 1.76 -0.95
CA LEU A 35 2.69 2.88 -1.71
C LEU A 35 3.51 2.41 -2.91
N ARG A 36 4.38 1.40 -2.71
CA ARG A 36 5.19 0.81 -3.79
C ARG A 36 4.31 0.24 -4.89
N LEU A 37 3.28 -0.53 -4.52
CA LEU A 37 2.33 -1.14 -5.47
C LEU A 37 1.50 -0.10 -6.21
N ASN A 38 1.10 1.00 -5.55
CA ASN A 38 0.38 2.09 -6.22
C ASN A 38 1.25 2.77 -7.27
N VAL A 39 2.52 3.06 -6.95
CA VAL A 39 3.46 3.64 -7.94
C VAL A 39 3.66 2.71 -9.13
N GLU A 40 3.76 1.40 -8.89
CA GLU A 40 3.86 0.40 -9.96
C GLU A 40 2.59 0.37 -10.81
N ASN A 41 1.41 0.35 -10.18
CA ASN A 41 0.12 0.36 -10.87
C ASN A 41 -0.07 1.63 -11.70
N ASP A 42 0.24 2.81 -11.16
CA ASP A 42 0.19 4.09 -11.88
C ASP A 42 1.10 4.07 -13.11
N GLY A 43 2.30 3.47 -12.99
CA GLY A 43 3.20 3.25 -14.11
C GLY A 43 2.60 2.35 -15.18
N LEU A 44 2.01 1.21 -14.79
CA LEU A 44 1.35 0.28 -15.71
C LEU A 44 0.13 0.91 -16.40
N LEU A 45 -0.69 1.66 -15.67
CA LEU A 45 -1.84 2.38 -16.21
C LEU A 45 -1.41 3.43 -17.23
N ARG A 46 -0.30 4.14 -16.96
CA ARG A 46 0.27 5.07 -17.91
C ARG A 46 0.74 4.38 -19.20
N THR A 47 1.49 3.29 -19.08
CA THR A 47 1.93 2.51 -20.25
C THR A 47 0.74 1.96 -21.04
N LEU A 48 -0.32 1.51 -20.35
CA LEU A 48 -1.55 1.07 -21.00
C LEU A 48 -2.24 2.21 -21.75
N ALA A 49 -2.34 3.40 -21.15
CA ALA A 49 -2.91 4.57 -21.80
C ALA A 49 -2.14 4.96 -23.07
N GLU A 50 -0.81 5.00 -22.99
CA GLU A 50 0.06 5.27 -24.15
C GLU A 50 -0.17 4.24 -25.27
N ARG A 51 -0.31 2.95 -24.93
CA ARG A 51 -0.62 1.88 -25.89
C ARG A 51 -1.99 2.03 -26.54
N VAL A 52 -3.01 2.45 -25.77
CA VAL A 52 -4.37 2.65 -26.28
C VAL A 52 -4.40 3.85 -27.23
N ASP A 53 -3.67 4.92 -26.92
CA ASP A 53 -3.55 6.09 -27.81
C ASP A 53 -2.86 5.70 -29.13
N GLU A 54 -1.80 4.88 -29.09
CA GLU A 54 -1.14 4.34 -30.29
C GLU A 54 -2.10 3.51 -31.16
N VAL A 55 -2.88 2.60 -30.56
CA VAL A 55 -3.87 1.78 -31.29
C VAL A 55 -4.96 2.66 -31.89
N THR A 56 -5.49 3.61 -31.12
CA THR A 56 -6.54 4.53 -31.59
C THR A 56 -6.06 5.41 -32.74
N ALA A 57 -4.80 5.87 -32.69
CA ALA A 57 -4.18 6.61 -33.78
C ALA A 57 -3.97 5.72 -35.03
N GLY A 58 -3.57 4.46 -34.85
CA GLY A 58 -3.48 3.47 -35.93
C GLY A 58 -4.82 3.23 -36.63
N ASP A 59 -5.87 3.01 -35.85
CA ASP A 59 -7.24 2.80 -36.33
C ASP A 59 -7.80 4.02 -37.09
N LEU A 60 -7.35 5.23 -36.74
CA LEU A 60 -7.71 6.49 -37.43
C LEU A 60 -6.94 6.69 -38.75
N LEU A 61 -5.75 6.10 -38.89
CA LEU A 61 -4.92 6.21 -40.10
C LEU A 61 -5.26 5.14 -41.14
N GLU A 62 -5.78 3.98 -40.73
CA GLU A 62 -6.22 2.89 -41.61
C GLU A 62 -7.37 3.24 -42.59
N PRO A 63 -8.39 4.05 -42.25
CA PRO A 63 -9.43 4.44 -43.20
C PRO A 63 -8.98 5.50 -44.23
N LEU A 64 -7.82 6.13 -44.06
CA LEU A 64 -7.31 7.18 -44.97
C LEU A 64 -6.37 6.65 -46.07
N SER A 65 -6.08 5.34 -46.06
CA SER A 65 -5.12 4.71 -46.98
C SER A 65 -5.77 3.96 -48.17
N HIS A 66 -7.06 4.16 -48.42
CA HIS A 66 -7.78 3.58 -49.58
C HIS A 66 -8.35 4.63 -50.54
#